data_AF-A0A1B6F1N7-F1
#
_entry.id   AF-A0A1B6F1N7-F1
#
_cell.length_a   1.000
_cell.length_b   1.000
_cell.length_c   1.000
_cell.angle_alpha   90.00
_cell.angle_beta   90.00
_cell.angle_gamma   90.00
#
_symmetry.space_group_name_H-M   'P 1'
#
loop_
_entity.id
_entity.type
_entity.pdbx_description
1 polymer ?
#
loop_
_entity_poly.entity_id
_entity_poly.type
_entity_poly.pdbx_seq_one_letter_code
_entity_poly.pdbx_strand_id
1 'polypeptide(L)'
;YLADHLNAEILLGTISDVAVAMDWIRSTFLYIRASKNPTHYSIPPALSKDAFEAKLQGVCMRELNALVRFGLVTMTNGYDIQATEHGALMARYYIGFETMKIFTQIKGSESVREMLEILCRCYEYCDVHLRVNEKMTLNSLNHNKTNRH
;
A
#
# COMPACT_ATOMS: atom_id res chain seq x y z
N TYR A 1 -2.77 -1.35 3.60
CA TYR A 1 -2.63 -2.67 4.25
C TYR A 1 -3.12 -3.82 3.38
N LEU A 2 -4.40 -3.87 2.94
CA LEU A 2 -4.86 -4.99 2.10
C LEU A 2 -4.07 -5.06 0.78
N ALA A 3 -3.86 -3.92 0.10
CA ALA A 3 -3.03 -3.85 -1.10
C ALA A 3 -1.60 -4.40 -0.89
N ASP A 4 -0.98 -4.13 0.27
CA ASP A 4 0.36 -4.61 0.60
C ASP A 4 0.43 -6.13 0.68
N HIS A 5 -0.53 -6.75 1.38
CA HIS A 5 -0.60 -8.20 1.50
C HIS A 5 -0.98 -8.86 0.18
N LEU A 6 -1.94 -8.31 -0.57
CA LEU A 6 -2.30 -8.83 -1.89
C LEU A 6 -1.07 -8.86 -2.81
N ASN A 7 -0.32 -7.76 -2.91
CA ASN A 7 0.88 -7.71 -3.73
C ASN A 7 1.94 -8.75 -3.31
N ALA A 8 2.14 -8.95 -2.00
CA ALA A 8 3.08 -9.96 -1.49
C ALA A 8 2.67 -11.38 -1.87
N GLU A 9 1.40 -11.73 -1.69
CA GLU A 9 0.87 -13.07 -1.98
C GLU A 9 0.77 -13.36 -3.49
N ILE A 10 0.53 -12.32 -4.31
CA ILE A 10 0.64 -12.40 -5.78
C ILE A 10 2.10 -12.68 -6.18
N LEU A 11 3.08 -11.98 -5.58
CA LEU A 11 4.50 -12.23 -5.86
C LEU A 11 4.92 -13.65 -5.49
N LEU A 12 4.42 -14.18 -4.37
CA LEU A 12 4.70 -15.54 -3.91
C LEU A 12 3.99 -16.62 -4.75
N GLY A 13 3.07 -16.24 -5.64
CA GLY A 13 2.28 -17.16 -6.46
C GLY A 13 1.14 -17.83 -5.69
N THR A 14 0.86 -17.40 -4.45
CA THR A 14 -0.27 -17.89 -3.66
C THR A 14 -1.60 -17.36 -4.20
N ILE A 15 -1.59 -16.15 -4.77
CA ILE A 15 -2.73 -15.56 -5.48
C ILE A 15 -2.43 -15.48 -6.98
N SER A 16 -3.14 -16.25 -7.78
CA SER A 16 -3.02 -16.27 -9.25
C SER A 16 -4.12 -15.47 -9.96
N ASP A 17 -5.27 -15.29 -9.32
CA ASP A 17 -6.44 -14.68 -9.92
C ASP A 17 -7.39 -14.12 -8.85
N VAL A 18 -8.46 -13.45 -9.28
CA VAL A 18 -9.44 -12.80 -8.39
C VAL A 18 -10.18 -13.81 -7.50
N ALA A 19 -10.47 -15.02 -7.99
CA ALA A 19 -11.16 -16.03 -7.20
C ALA A 19 -10.25 -16.56 -6.09
N VAL A 20 -9.00 -16.87 -6.41
CA VAL A 20 -7.98 -17.28 -5.43
C VAL A 20 -7.70 -16.16 -4.42
N ALA A 21 -7.70 -14.89 -4.84
CA ALA A 21 -7.58 -13.75 -3.92
C ALA A 21 -8.72 -13.73 -2.89
N MET A 22 -9.95 -14.04 -3.31
CA MET A 22 -11.09 -14.11 -2.40
C MET A 22 -10.99 -15.29 -1.43
N ASP A 23 -10.53 -16.45 -1.89
CA ASP A 23 -10.28 -17.60 -1.01
C ASP A 23 -9.18 -17.32 0.00
N TRP A 24 -8.11 -16.65 -0.43
CA TRP A 24 -7.08 -16.16 0.47
C TRP A 24 -7.67 -15.20 1.52
N ILE A 25 -8.46 -14.19 1.13
CA ILE A 25 -9.12 -13.26 2.08
C ILE A 25 -9.96 -14.04 3.10
N ARG A 26 -10.73 -15.05 2.69
CA ARG A 26 -11.56 -15.88 3.59
C ARG A 26 -10.75 -16.61 4.66
N SER A 27 -9.49 -16.94 4.36
CA SER A 27 -8.57 -17.58 5.31
C SER A 27 -7.97 -16.61 6.35
N THR A 28 -8.09 -15.30 6.12
CA THR A 28 -7.45 -14.29 6.98
C THR A 28 -8.28 -13.92 8.21
N PHE A 29 -7.60 -13.37 9.22
CA PHE A 29 -8.25 -12.74 10.37
C PHE A 29 -9.13 -11.54 9.97
N LEU A 30 -8.82 -10.85 8.87
CA LEU A 30 -9.64 -9.75 8.35
C LEU A 30 -11.07 -10.21 8.06
N TYR A 31 -11.26 -11.37 7.43
CA TYR A 31 -12.59 -11.93 7.15
C TYR A 31 -13.38 -12.21 8.43
N ILE A 32 -12.73 -12.82 9.43
CA ILE A 32 -13.34 -13.12 10.73
C ILE A 32 -13.75 -11.83 11.45
N ARG A 33 -12.95 -10.78 11.37
CA ARG A 33 -13.26 -9.49 12.01
C ARG A 33 -14.32 -8.70 11.25
N ALA A 34 -14.26 -8.70 9.92
CA ALA A 34 -15.25 -8.03 9.08
C ALA A 34 -16.63 -8.66 9.21
N SER A 35 -16.73 -9.98 9.36
CA SER A 35 -18.01 -10.66 9.61
C SER A 35 -18.59 -10.37 11.00
N LYS A 36 -17.73 -10.25 12.04
CA LYS A 36 -18.17 -9.97 13.41
C LYS A 36 -18.45 -8.48 13.68
N ASN A 37 -17.75 -7.57 13.01
CA ASN A 37 -17.89 -6.12 13.19
C ASN A 37 -17.84 -5.40 11.83
N PRO A 38 -18.86 -5.59 10.96
CA PRO A 38 -18.83 -5.10 9.58
C PRO A 38 -18.75 -3.58 9.48
N THR A 39 -19.39 -2.84 10.40
CA THR A 39 -19.41 -1.37 10.40
C THR A 39 -18.02 -0.76 10.55
N HIS A 40 -17.13 -1.39 11.31
CA HIS A 40 -15.72 -0.97 11.43
C HIS A 40 -14.96 -1.05 10.10
N TYR A 41 -15.40 -1.91 9.18
CA TYR A 41 -14.78 -2.10 7.86
C TYR A 41 -15.58 -1.42 6.75
N SER A 42 -16.44 -0.46 7.09
CA SER A 42 -17.33 0.25 6.14
C SER A 42 -18.27 -0.70 5.38
N ILE A 43 -18.58 -1.85 5.98
CA ILE A 43 -19.56 -2.79 5.45
C ILE A 43 -20.87 -2.58 6.23
N PRO A 44 -22.02 -2.41 5.54
CA PRO A 44 -23.31 -2.32 6.22
C PRO A 44 -23.56 -3.52 7.15
N PRO A 45 -24.15 -3.32 8.34
CA PRO A 45 -24.51 -4.42 9.21
C PRO A 45 -25.71 -5.21 8.64
N ALA A 46 -25.92 -6.43 9.15
CA ALA A 46 -27.08 -7.28 8.84
C ALA A 46 -27.26 -7.63 7.34
N LEU A 47 -26.16 -7.66 6.57
CA LEU A 47 -26.17 -8.19 5.20
C LEU A 47 -26.38 -9.71 5.21
N SER A 48 -27.02 -10.23 4.15
CA SER A 48 -26.95 -11.66 3.86
C SER A 48 -25.50 -12.07 3.60
N LYS A 49 -25.20 -13.37 3.75
CA LYS A 49 -23.85 -13.90 3.47
C LYS A 49 -23.39 -13.51 2.07
N ASP A 50 -24.26 -13.65 1.06
CA ASP A 50 -23.93 -13.32 -0.33
C ASP A 50 -23.66 -11.83 -0.53
N ALA A 51 -24.44 -10.94 0.11
CA ALA A 51 -24.23 -9.51 0.03
C ALA A 51 -22.94 -9.06 0.75
N PHE A 52 -22.58 -9.72 1.85
CA PHE A 52 -21.30 -9.51 2.54
C PHE A 52 -20.12 -9.93 1.65
N GLU A 53 -20.18 -11.12 1.06
CA GLU A 53 -19.17 -11.63 0.13
C GLU A 53 -19.01 -10.70 -1.09
N ALA A 54 -20.11 -10.23 -1.68
CA ALA A 54 -20.07 -9.27 -2.77
C ALA A 54 -19.40 -7.94 -2.38
N LYS A 55 -19.60 -7.48 -1.13
CA LYS A 55 -18.92 -6.27 -0.62
C LYS A 55 -17.42 -6.50 -0.44
N LEU A 56 -17.01 -7.64 0.12
CA LEU A 56 -15.60 -8.00 0.24
C LEU A 56 -14.93 -8.15 -1.13
N GLN A 57 -15.62 -8.76 -2.10
CA GLN A 57 -15.13 -8.83 -3.47
C GLN A 57 -14.96 -7.44 -4.09
N GLY A 58 -15.90 -6.52 -3.86
CA GLY A 58 -15.75 -5.13 -4.27
C GLY A 58 -14.55 -4.43 -3.62
N VAL A 59 -14.24 -4.72 -2.36
CA VAL A 59 -13.04 -4.23 -1.68
C VAL A 59 -11.78 -4.82 -2.31
N CYS A 60 -11.71 -6.14 -2.48
CA CYS A 60 -10.58 -6.83 -3.12
C CYS A 60 -10.31 -6.27 -4.51
N MET A 61 -11.35 -6.17 -5.35
CA MET A 61 -11.23 -5.67 -6.72
C MET A 61 -10.78 -4.20 -6.77
N ARG A 62 -11.23 -3.36 -5.83
CA ARG A 62 -10.76 -1.98 -5.73
C ARG A 62 -9.26 -1.92 -5.42
N GLU A 63 -8.77 -2.71 -4.47
CA GLU A 63 -7.34 -2.74 -4.14
C GLU A 63 -6.50 -3.32 -5.28
N LEU A 64 -6.94 -4.40 -5.93
CA LEU A 64 -6.29 -4.97 -7.11
C LEU A 64 -6.22 -3.96 -8.26
N ASN A 65 -7.32 -3.28 -8.56
CA ASN A 65 -7.35 -2.22 -9.57
C ASN A 65 -6.43 -1.05 -9.22
N ALA A 66 -6.27 -0.74 -7.93
CA ALA A 66 -5.30 0.26 -7.50
C ALA A 66 -3.85 -0.21 -7.73
N LEU A 67 -3.52 -1.46 -7.38
CA LEU A 67 -2.21 -2.05 -7.67
C LEU A 67 -1.91 -2.04 -9.18
N VAL A 68 -2.90 -2.38 -10.01
CA VAL A 68 -2.78 -2.33 -11.47
C VAL A 68 -2.57 -0.90 -11.97
N ARG A 69 -3.36 0.05 -11.49
CA ARG A 69 -3.25 1.46 -11.86
C ARG A 69 -1.86 2.05 -11.59
N PHE A 70 -1.21 1.63 -10.51
CA PHE A 70 0.14 2.07 -10.14
C PHE A 70 1.24 1.15 -10.70
N GLY A 71 0.90 0.21 -11.59
CA GLY A 71 1.88 -0.64 -12.27
C GLY A 71 2.60 -1.63 -11.36
N LEU A 72 2.02 -1.97 -10.21
CA LEU A 72 2.59 -2.94 -9.24
C LEU A 72 2.16 -4.37 -9.57
N VAL A 73 1.01 -4.52 -10.21
CA VAL A 73 0.42 -5.79 -10.61
C VAL A 73 -0.10 -5.65 -12.04
N THR A 74 -0.06 -6.72 -12.83
CA THR A 74 -0.74 -6.83 -14.11
C THR A 74 -1.95 -7.74 -13.96
N MET A 75 -3.01 -7.43 -14.72
CA MET A 75 -4.18 -8.29 -14.84
C MET A 75 -4.43 -8.60 -16.32
N THR A 76 -4.27 -9.86 -16.71
CA THR A 76 -4.47 -10.35 -18.09
C THR A 76 -5.75 -11.17 -18.18
N ASN A 77 -6.37 -11.22 -19.36
CA ASN A 77 -7.61 -11.96 -19.64
C ASN A 77 -8.80 -11.60 -18.73
N GLY A 78 -8.70 -10.51 -17.96
CA GLY A 78 -9.73 -10.04 -17.02
C GLY A 78 -9.72 -10.71 -15.64
N TYR A 79 -8.83 -11.68 -15.39
CA TYR A 79 -8.78 -12.39 -14.11
C TYR A 79 -7.41 -12.91 -13.69
N ASP A 80 -6.49 -13.18 -14.64
CA ASP A 80 -5.14 -13.66 -14.32
C ASP A 80 -4.30 -12.51 -13.77
N ILE A 81 -3.66 -12.70 -12.63
CA ILE A 81 -2.95 -11.65 -11.88
C ILE A 81 -1.48 -12.03 -11.71
N GLN A 82 -0.58 -11.10 -11.97
CA GLN A 82 0.86 -11.28 -11.76
C GLN A 82 1.52 -10.02 -11.20
N ALA A 83 2.54 -10.18 -10.35
CA ALA A 83 3.31 -9.06 -9.83
C ALA A 83 4.25 -8.52 -10.91
N THR A 84 4.39 -7.19 -11.00
CA THR A 84 5.42 -6.56 -11.84
C THR A 84 6.75 -6.49 -11.10
N GLU A 85 7.80 -5.99 -11.75
CA GLU A 85 9.06 -5.69 -11.07
C GLU A 85 8.88 -4.68 -9.93
N HIS A 86 8.05 -3.65 -10.11
CA HIS A 86 7.73 -2.68 -9.06
C HIS A 86 6.99 -3.34 -7.89
N GLY A 87 6.02 -4.21 -8.16
CA GLY A 87 5.36 -5.01 -7.13
C GLY A 87 6.32 -5.94 -6.41
N ALA A 88 7.28 -6.52 -7.14
CA ALA A 88 8.32 -7.35 -6.56
C ALA A 88 9.23 -6.55 -5.61
N LEU A 89 9.66 -5.35 -6.01
CA LEU A 89 10.43 -4.45 -5.15
C LEU A 89 9.65 -4.07 -3.88
N MET A 90 8.37 -3.73 -4.04
CA MET A 90 7.49 -3.39 -2.92
C MET A 90 7.49 -4.49 -1.85
N ALA A 91 7.22 -5.74 -2.24
CA ALA A 91 7.14 -6.85 -1.30
C ALA A 91 8.51 -7.28 -0.76
N ARG A 92 9.56 -7.27 -1.58
CA ARG A 92 10.93 -7.66 -1.16
C ARG A 92 11.50 -6.72 -0.11
N TYR A 93 11.22 -5.42 -0.22
CA TYR A 93 11.75 -4.40 0.68
C TYR A 93 10.74 -3.92 1.72
N TYR A 94 9.57 -4.56 1.82
CA TYR A 94 8.50 -4.19 2.74
C TYR A 94 8.10 -2.71 2.65
N ILE A 95 8.07 -2.18 1.42
CA ILE A 95 7.68 -0.80 1.15
C ILE A 95 6.15 -0.74 1.10
N GLY A 96 5.56 0.22 1.80
CA GLY A 96 4.12 0.40 1.82
C GLY A 96 3.56 0.86 0.47
N PHE A 97 2.32 0.49 0.17
CA PHE A 97 1.65 0.83 -1.08
C PHE A 97 1.58 2.34 -1.28
N GLU A 98 1.29 3.10 -0.22
CA GLU A 98 1.26 4.57 -0.28
C GLU A 98 2.63 5.17 -0.66
N THR A 99 3.72 4.57 -0.19
CA THR A 99 5.07 5.00 -0.55
C THR A 99 5.40 4.62 -2.00
N MET A 100 5.01 3.42 -2.44
CA MET A 100 5.17 3.04 -3.85
C MET A 100 4.43 3.98 -4.80
N LYS A 101 3.25 4.49 -4.43
CA LYS A 101 2.54 5.51 -5.24
C LYS A 101 3.39 6.77 -5.44
N ILE A 102 4.15 7.19 -4.43
CA ILE A 102 5.08 8.32 -4.55
C ILE A 102 6.22 7.94 -5.49
N PHE A 103 6.79 6.74 -5.33
CA PHE A 103 7.91 6.29 -6.17
C PHE A 103 7.55 6.15 -7.65
N THR A 104 6.30 5.78 -7.98
CA THR A 104 5.84 5.73 -9.37
C THR A 104 5.81 7.09 -10.07
N GLN A 105 5.96 8.20 -9.33
CA GLN A 105 6.00 9.56 -9.89
C GLN A 105 7.42 10.05 -10.18
N ILE A 106 8.45 9.29 -9.79
CA ILE A 106 9.87 9.62 -10.00
C ILE A 106 10.22 9.44 -11.48
N LYS A 107 10.87 10.44 -12.07
CA LYS A 107 11.25 10.49 -13.48
C LYS A 107 12.69 10.03 -13.73
N GLY A 108 13.51 9.98 -12.69
CA GLY A 108 14.95 9.68 -12.76
C GLY A 108 15.82 10.90 -13.05
N SER A 109 15.24 12.11 -13.07
CA SER A 109 15.94 13.38 -13.27
C SER A 109 16.04 14.22 -12.01
N GLU A 110 15.56 13.70 -10.89
CA GLU A 110 15.51 14.37 -9.59
C GLU A 110 16.92 14.58 -9.04
N SER A 111 17.16 15.79 -8.53
CA SER A 111 18.34 16.10 -7.75
C SER A 111 18.37 15.34 -6.42
N VAL A 112 19.54 15.27 -5.78
CA VAL A 112 19.69 14.68 -4.45
C VAL A 112 18.76 15.34 -3.43
N ARG A 113 18.52 16.65 -3.55
CA ARG A 113 17.58 17.38 -2.69
C ARG A 113 16.15 16.88 -2.89
N GLU A 114 15.70 16.79 -4.14
CA GLU A 114 14.34 16.31 -4.46
C GLU A 114 14.15 14.86 -4.04
N MET A 115 15.17 14.00 -4.23
CA MET A 115 15.14 12.62 -3.72
C MET A 115 15.00 12.56 -2.20
N LEU A 116 15.73 13.40 -1.46
CA LEU A 116 15.59 13.47 0.01
C LEU A 116 14.20 13.95 0.42
N GLU A 117 13.65 14.95 -0.26
CA GLU A 117 12.29 15.44 0.00
C GLU A 117 11.22 14.37 -0.27
N ILE A 118 11.40 13.58 -1.34
CA ILE A 118 10.54 12.44 -1.65
C ILE A 118 10.62 11.38 -0.53
N LEU A 119 11.83 11.01 -0.10
CA LEU A 119 12.02 10.05 0.99
C LEU A 119 11.37 10.51 2.29
N CYS A 120 11.50 11.79 2.65
CA CYS A 120 10.86 12.33 3.85
C CYS A 120 9.33 12.33 3.79
N ARG A 121 8.72 12.18 2.61
CA ARG A 121 7.27 12.10 2.42
C ARG A 121 6.72 10.66 2.42
N CYS A 122 7.58 9.66 2.47
CA CYS A 122 7.17 8.26 2.51
C CYS A 122 6.31 7.96 3.75
N TYR A 123 5.34 7.07 3.58
CA TYR A 123 4.38 6.72 4.63
C TYR A 123 5.05 6.06 5.83
N GLU A 124 6.20 5.40 5.66
CA GLU A 124 6.99 4.79 6.74
C GLU A 124 7.46 5.82 7.78
N TYR A 125 7.54 7.10 7.41
CA TYR A 125 7.90 8.18 8.32
C TYR A 125 6.69 8.91 8.93
N CYS A 126 5.45 8.48 8.66
CA CYS A 126 4.26 9.20 9.15
C CYS A 126 4.16 9.23 10.68
N ASP A 127 4.75 8.25 11.37
CA ASP A 127 4.77 8.17 12.83
C ASP A 127 5.96 8.92 13.46
N VAL A 128 6.83 9.55 12.65
CA VAL A 128 7.94 10.35 13.17
C VAL A 128 7.43 11.72 13.61
N HIS A 129 7.29 11.88 14.92
CA HIS A 129 6.84 13.13 15.53
C HIS A 129 8.00 13.95 16.07
N LEU A 130 7.96 15.25 15.83
CA LEU A 130 8.91 16.20 16.40
C LEU A 130 8.65 16.34 17.91
N ARG A 131 9.63 16.00 18.74
CA ARG A 131 9.54 16.28 20.18
C ARG A 131 9.87 17.74 20.45
N VAL A 132 9.26 18.31 21.49
CA VAL A 132 9.40 19.73 21.84
C VAL A 132 10.87 20.14 22.04
N ASN A 133 11.66 19.27 22.66
CA ASN A 133 13.09 19.48 22.92
C ASN A 133 13.98 19.36 21.67
N GLU A 134 13.49 18.79 20.57
CA GLU A 134 14.25 18.61 19.32
C GLU A 134 14.15 19.83 18.39
N LYS A 135 13.11 20.68 18.57
CA LYS A 135 12.81 21.82 17.67
C LYS A 135 13.97 22.81 17.52
N MET A 136 14.60 23.22 18.62
CA MET A 136 15.69 24.20 18.58
C MET A 136 16.91 23.66 17.82
N THR A 137 17.30 22.42 18.11
CA THR A 137 18.43 21.75 17.46
C THR A 137 18.16 21.56 15.96
N LEU A 138 16.96 21.10 15.59
CA LEU A 138 16.58 20.89 14.19
C LEU A 138 16.52 22.20 13.40
N ASN A 139 16.03 23.28 14.00
CA ASN A 139 16.06 24.60 13.37
C ASN A 139 17.51 25.09 13.14
N SER A 140 18.40 24.89 14.10
CA SER A 140 19.83 25.22 13.94
C SER A 140 20.47 24.44 12.79
N LEU A 141 20.19 23.14 12.68
CA LEU A 141 20.66 22.30 11.57
C LEU A 141 20.09 22.76 10.22
N ASN A 142 18.84 23.19 10.18
CA ASN A 142 18.20 23.67 8.95
C ASN A 142 18.82 25.00 8.45
N HIS A 143 19.17 25.90 9.38
CA HIS A 143 19.80 27.18 9.05
C HIS A 143 21.29 27.07 8.64
N ASN A 144 21.99 26.02 9.04
CA ASN A 144 23.39 25.80 8.65
C ASN A 144 23.60 25.43 7.18
N LYS A 145 22.52 25.24 6.39
CA LYS A 145 22.61 24.89 4.96
C LYS A 145 22.83 26.07 4.02
N THR A 146 22.68 27.32 4.46
CA THR A 146 22.87 28.49 3.58
C THR A 146 24.33 28.94 3.44
N ASN A 147 25.29 28.31 4.14
CA ASN A 147 26.69 28.76 4.23
C ASN A 147 27.76 27.76 3.75
N ARG A 148 27.41 26.75 2.94
CA ARG A 148 28.44 25.88 2.34
C ARG A 148 28.18 25.64 0.85
N HIS A 149 28.90 26.45 0.07
CA HIS A 149 29.31 26.35 -1.35
C HIS A 149 28.24 26.14 -2.41
#